data_AF-H0I1Z0-F1
#
_entry.id   AF-H0I1Z0-F1
#
_cell.length_a   1.000
_cell.length_b   1.000
_cell.length_c   1.000
_cell.angle_alpha   90.00
_cell.angle_beta   90.00
_cell.angle_gamma   90.00
#
_symmetry.space_group_name_H-M   'P 1'
#
loop_
_entity.id
_entity.type
_entity.pdbx_description
1 polymer ?
#
loop_
_entity_poly.entity_id
_entity_poly.type
_entity_poly.pdbx_seq_one_letter_code
_entity_poly.pdbx_strand_id
1 'polypeptide(L)'
;MMARLKGLRSRMDRRQQILWSYAAIIRRGAILGGAVFLLLTDDPNFNFQLNIISYVVALLWSYYNGTFACGRLSVAWLEGLIVHMIGVVTGNLLILIFGSPLTAA
;
A
#
# COMPACT_ATOMS: atom_id res chain seq x y z
N MET A 1 3.71 25.76 33.94
CA MET A 1 3.16 24.38 33.82
C MET A 1 2.31 24.17 32.56
N MET A 2 1.31 25.01 32.27
CA MET A 2 0.43 24.86 31.10
C MET A 2 1.13 24.87 29.72
N ALA A 3 2.17 25.67 29.52
CA ALA A 3 2.93 25.68 28.26
C ALA A 3 3.61 24.34 27.96
N ARG A 4 4.12 23.65 29.00
CA ARG A 4 4.73 22.32 28.89
C ARG A 4 3.71 21.25 28.52
N LEU A 5 2.49 21.33 29.06
CA LEU A 5 1.38 20.43 28.73
C LEU A 5 0.87 20.62 27.30
N LYS A 6 0.71 21.87 26.85
CA LYS A 6 0.35 22.18 25.45
C LYS A 6 1.39 21.62 24.46
N GLY A 7 2.69 21.77 24.78
CA GLY A 7 3.77 21.23 23.95
C GLY A 7 3.92 19.70 23.97
N LEU A 8 3.41 19.02 25.00
CA LEU A 8 3.32 17.55 25.00
C LEU A 8 2.16 17.08 24.15
N ARG A 9 0.99 17.73 24.27
CA ARG A 9 -0.20 17.41 23.47
C ARG A 9 0.06 17.55 21.97
N SER A 10 0.63 18.67 21.52
CA SER A 10 0.93 18.88 20.10
C SER A 10 1.90 17.84 19.52
N ARG A 11 2.83 17.33 20.32
CA ARG A 11 3.73 16.23 19.93
C ARG A 11 2.99 14.90 19.84
N MET A 12 2.07 14.62 20.75
CA MET A 12 1.23 13.43 20.69
C MET A 12 0.32 13.45 19.45
N ASP A 13 -0.33 14.57 19.18
CA ASP A 13 -1.22 14.73 18.01
C ASP A 13 -0.43 14.49 16.70
N ARG A 14 0.78 15.06 16.60
CA ARG A 14 1.66 14.84 15.44
C ARG A 14 2.07 13.37 15.29
N ARG A 15 2.45 12.69 16.38
CA ARG A 15 2.80 11.27 16.35
C ARG A 15 1.62 10.42 15.90
N GLN A 16 0.44 10.71 16.42
CA GLN A 16 -0.78 10.00 16.04
C GLN A 16 -1.09 10.20 14.55
N GLN A 17 -0.95 11.42 14.03
CA GLN A 17 -1.15 11.70 12.60
C GLN A 17 -0.19 10.90 11.71
N ILE A 18 1.09 10.80 12.10
CA ILE A 18 2.08 9.99 11.37
C ILE A 18 1.69 8.50 11.36
N LEU A 19 1.26 7.97 12.51
CA LEU A 19 0.80 6.57 12.61
C LEU A 19 -0.40 6.30 11.71
N TRP A 20 -1.37 7.21 11.67
CA TRP A 20 -2.50 7.11 10.75
C TRP A 20 -2.06 7.13 9.30
N SER A 21 -1.05 7.93 8.96
CA SER A 21 -0.53 7.96 7.58
C SER A 21 0.11 6.64 7.17
N TYR A 22 0.89 6.03 8.06
CA TYR A 22 1.46 4.70 7.81
C TYR A 22 0.38 3.62 7.73
N ALA A 23 -0.60 3.64 8.64
CA ALA A 23 -1.73 2.71 8.60
C ALA A 23 -2.51 2.82 7.27
N ALA A 24 -2.68 4.03 6.74
CA ALA A 24 -3.34 4.25 5.45
C ALA A 24 -2.56 3.67 4.27
N ILE A 25 -1.23 3.72 4.29
CA ILE A 25 -0.37 3.08 3.27
C ILE A 25 -0.46 1.56 3.37
N ILE A 26 -0.31 1.00 4.58
CA ILE A 26 -0.39 -0.45 4.81
C ILE A 26 -1.75 -0.98 4.37
N ARG A 27 -2.85 -0.31 4.74
CA ARG A 27 -4.20 -0.70 4.34
C ARG A 27 -4.37 -0.72 2.83
N ARG A 28 -3.90 0.31 2.12
CA ARG A 28 -4.00 0.35 0.64
C ARG A 28 -3.15 -0.73 -0.01
N GLY A 29 -1.94 -0.96 0.51
CA GLY A 29 -1.09 -2.06 0.09
C GLY A 29 -1.79 -3.40 0.27
N ALA A 30 -2.39 -3.66 1.42
CA ALA A 30 -3.13 -4.89 1.69
C ALA A 30 -4.33 -5.09 0.74
N ILE A 31 -5.09 -4.01 0.45
CA ILE A 31 -6.20 -4.04 -0.51
C ILE A 31 -5.68 -4.38 -1.92
N LEU A 32 -4.62 -3.71 -2.37
CA LEU A 32 -3.99 -3.99 -3.65
C LEU A 32 -3.48 -5.43 -3.72
N GLY A 33 -2.84 -5.92 -2.65
CA GLY A 33 -2.35 -7.28 -2.57
C GLY A 33 -3.46 -8.33 -2.61
N GLY A 34 -4.60 -8.06 -1.96
CA GLY A 34 -5.80 -8.89 -2.10
C GLY A 34 -6.32 -8.92 -3.54
N ALA A 35 -6.33 -7.77 -4.23
CA ALA A 35 -6.71 -7.73 -5.64
C ALA A 35 -5.73 -8.49 -6.54
N VAL A 36 -4.43 -8.35 -6.30
CA VAL A 36 -3.38 -9.11 -7.02
C VAL A 36 -3.55 -10.60 -6.78
N PHE A 37 -3.78 -11.02 -5.54
CA PHE A 37 -4.00 -12.42 -5.17
C PHE A 37 -5.11 -13.09 -6.00
N LEU A 38 -6.24 -12.39 -6.20
CA LEU A 38 -7.36 -12.90 -7.00
C LEU A 38 -7.01 -13.12 -8.48
N LEU A 39 -5.92 -12.51 -8.95
CA LEU A 39 -5.49 -12.56 -10.34
C LEU A 39 -4.21 -13.39 -10.52
N LEU A 40 -3.58 -13.90 -9.46
CA LEU A 40 -2.35 -14.68 -9.59
C LEU A 40 -2.61 -16.04 -10.25
N THR A 41 -1.77 -16.36 -11.21
CA THR A 41 -1.82 -17.62 -11.98
C THR A 41 -0.50 -18.39 -11.85
N ASP A 42 -0.42 -19.59 -12.42
CA ASP A 42 0.84 -20.32 -12.53
C ASP A 42 1.74 -19.83 -13.69
N ASP A 43 1.21 -18.97 -14.59
CA ASP A 43 1.99 -18.42 -15.71
C ASP A 43 2.90 -17.27 -15.24
N PRO A 44 4.24 -17.44 -15.32
CA PRO A 44 5.19 -16.40 -14.92
C PRO A 44 5.06 -15.11 -15.75
N ASN A 45 4.71 -15.22 -17.03
CA ASN A 45 4.58 -14.05 -17.92
C ASN A 45 3.38 -13.20 -17.53
N PHE A 46 2.25 -13.85 -17.23
CA PHE A 46 1.06 -13.17 -16.74
C PHE A 46 1.34 -12.48 -15.40
N ASN A 47 1.99 -13.18 -14.46
CA ASN A 47 2.33 -12.61 -13.16
C ASN A 47 3.31 -11.43 -13.25
N PHE A 48 4.26 -11.47 -14.20
CA PHE A 48 5.14 -10.34 -14.47
C PHE A 48 4.37 -9.11 -14.98
N GLN A 49 3.44 -9.30 -15.91
CA GLN A 49 2.57 -8.22 -16.39
C GLN A 49 1.69 -7.67 -15.26
N LEU A 50 1.10 -8.56 -14.45
CA LEU A 50 0.29 -8.18 -13.29
C LEU A 50 1.11 -7.37 -12.27
N ASN A 51 2.38 -7.72 -12.07
CA ASN A 51 3.29 -6.97 -11.21
C ASN A 51 3.47 -5.52 -11.73
N ILE A 52 3.77 -5.35 -13.02
CA ILE A 52 3.89 -4.03 -13.66
C ILE A 52 2.58 -3.23 -13.51
N ILE A 53 1.44 -3.85 -13.84
CA ILE A 53 0.12 -3.21 -13.73
C ILE A 53 -0.15 -2.78 -12.29
N SER A 54 0.15 -3.65 -11.32
CA SER A 54 -0.06 -3.34 -9.90
C SER A 54 0.78 -2.15 -9.44
N TYR A 55 1.99 -1.97 -9.96
CA TYR A 55 2.80 -0.78 -9.69
C TYR A 55 2.18 0.49 -10.28
N VAL A 56 1.71 0.44 -11.54
CA VAL A 56 1.04 1.58 -12.17
C VAL A 56 -0.23 1.97 -11.41
N VAL A 57 -1.03 0.98 -10.98
CA VAL A 57 -2.21 1.23 -10.15
C VAL A 57 -1.83 1.86 -8.81
N ALA A 58 -0.78 1.36 -8.14
CA ALA A 58 -0.30 1.93 -6.88
C ALA A 58 0.22 3.37 -7.03
N LEU A 59 0.90 3.66 -8.14
CA LEU A 59 1.38 4.99 -8.49
C LEU A 59 0.22 5.96 -8.69
N LEU A 60 -0.77 5.61 -9.53
CA LEU A 60 -1.94 6.46 -9.79
C LEU A 60 -2.77 6.64 -8.51
N TRP A 61 -2.97 5.58 -7.74
CA TRP A 61 -3.68 5.66 -6.48
C TRP A 61 -2.96 6.57 -5.47
N SER A 62 -1.63 6.48 -5.40
CA SER A 62 -0.82 7.39 -4.60
C SER A 62 -0.82 8.81 -5.15
N TYR A 63 -0.90 9.02 -6.46
CA TYR A 63 -0.97 10.36 -7.02
C TYR A 63 -2.27 11.08 -6.61
N TYR A 64 -3.43 10.42 -6.80
CA TYR A 64 -4.73 11.02 -6.53
C TYR A 64 -5.12 11.01 -5.05
N ASN A 65 -4.87 9.89 -4.34
CA ASN A 65 -5.27 9.68 -2.94
C ASN A 65 -4.08 9.32 -2.03
N GLY A 66 -2.87 9.76 -2.37
CA GLY A 66 -1.69 9.56 -1.55
C GLY A 66 -1.75 10.35 -0.25
N THR A 67 -1.30 9.72 0.83
CA THR A 67 -1.22 10.35 2.15
C THR A 67 -0.10 11.37 2.22
N PHE A 68 0.99 11.18 1.47
CA PHE A 68 2.12 12.09 1.39
C PHE A 68 2.19 12.81 0.05
N ALA A 69 1.80 12.13 -1.03
CA ALA A 69 1.91 12.68 -2.36
C ALA A 69 0.96 13.85 -2.64
N CYS A 70 -0.31 13.77 -2.24
CA CYS A 70 -1.31 14.84 -2.38
C CYS A 70 -1.26 15.54 -3.76
N GLY A 71 -1.27 14.77 -4.86
CA GLY A 71 -1.19 15.30 -6.23
C GLY A 71 0.21 15.67 -6.74
N ARG A 72 1.28 15.38 -5.98
CA ARG A 72 2.67 15.64 -6.37
C ARG A 72 3.35 14.37 -6.87
N LEU A 73 3.65 14.33 -8.16
CA LEU A 73 4.27 13.15 -8.79
C LEU A 73 5.66 12.82 -8.19
N SER A 74 6.42 13.84 -7.78
CA SER A 74 7.75 13.70 -7.16
C SER A 74 7.78 12.90 -5.86
N VAL A 75 6.61 12.72 -5.22
CA VAL A 75 6.42 11.91 -4.00
C VAL A 75 5.54 10.69 -4.28
N ALA A 76 4.59 10.82 -5.21
CA ALA A 76 3.67 9.74 -5.59
C ALA A 76 4.39 8.47 -6.06
N TRP A 77 5.52 8.59 -6.75
CA TRP A 77 6.29 7.42 -7.19
C TRP A 77 6.85 6.61 -6.01
N LEU A 78 7.33 7.29 -4.97
CA LEU A 78 7.89 6.62 -3.80
C LEU A 78 6.78 6.01 -2.95
N GLU A 79 5.70 6.75 -2.72
CA GLU A 79 4.54 6.23 -1.99
C GLU A 79 3.90 5.06 -2.72
N GLY A 80 3.76 5.16 -4.06
CA GLY A 80 3.28 4.10 -4.93
C GLY A 80 4.16 2.86 -4.90
N LEU A 81 5.48 3.02 -4.91
CA LEU A 81 6.43 1.91 -4.77
C LEU A 81 6.22 1.17 -3.44
N ILE A 82 6.06 1.89 -2.33
CA ILE A 82 5.82 1.30 -1.01
C ILE A 82 4.49 0.54 -1.00
N VAL A 83 3.40 1.16 -1.49
CA VAL A 83 2.08 0.53 -1.58
C VAL A 83 2.14 -0.74 -2.44
N HIS A 84 2.83 -0.68 -3.58
CA HIS A 84 3.01 -1.81 -4.47
C HIS A 84 3.79 -2.96 -3.80
N MET A 85 4.91 -2.67 -3.14
CA MET A 85 5.70 -3.70 -2.45
C MET A 85 4.91 -4.38 -1.34
N ILE A 86 4.15 -3.62 -0.55
CA ILE A 86 3.23 -4.19 0.47
C ILE A 86 2.17 -5.05 -0.22
N GLY A 87 1.63 -4.60 -1.35
CA GLY A 87 0.66 -5.36 -2.12
C GLY A 87 1.20 -6.69 -2.64
N VAL A 88 2.35 -6.69 -3.29
CA VAL A 88 3.00 -7.90 -3.80
C VAL A 88 3.29 -8.88 -2.67
N VAL A 89 3.86 -8.42 -1.55
CA VAL A 89 4.12 -9.27 -0.38
C VAL A 89 2.82 -9.83 0.18
N THR A 90 1.78 -9.01 0.31
CA THR A 90 0.47 -9.46 0.82
C THR A 90 -0.15 -10.50 -0.11
N GLY A 91 -0.15 -10.26 -1.43
CA GLY A 91 -0.70 -11.20 -2.42
C GLY A 91 0.05 -12.54 -2.43
N ASN A 92 1.39 -12.49 -2.36
CA ASN A 92 2.22 -13.69 -2.26
C ASN A 92 2.03 -14.44 -0.92
N LEU A 93 1.73 -13.74 0.17
CA LEU A 93 1.38 -14.40 1.42
C LEU A 93 0.01 -15.08 1.32
N LEU A 94 -0.97 -14.43 0.70
CA LEU A 94 -2.31 -14.99 0.50
C LEU A 94 -2.28 -16.25 -0.36
N ILE A 95 -1.51 -16.26 -1.46
CA ILE A 95 -1.38 -17.45 -2.31
C ILE A 95 -0.68 -18.61 -1.57
N LEU A 96 0.29 -18.32 -0.70
CA LEU A 96 0.94 -19.34 0.12
C LEU A 96 -0.02 -19.95 1.16
N ILE A 97 -0.95 -19.16 1.70
CA ILE A 97 -1.91 -19.60 2.72
C ILE A 97 -3.10 -20.33 2.10
N PHE A 98 -3.64 -19.82 0.99
CA PHE A 98 -4.91 -20.25 0.42
C PHE A 98 -4.80 -21.00 -0.91
N GLY A 99 -3.61 -21.04 -1.52
CA GLY A 99 -3.44 -21.51 -2.90
C GLY A 99 -3.88 -20.47 -3.93
N SER A 100 -3.72 -20.76 -5.23
CA SER A 100 -4.22 -19.86 -6.27
C SER A 100 -5.74 -19.98 -6.39
N PRO A 101 -6.48 -18.86 -6.29
CA PRO A 101 -7.93 -18.88 -6.42
C PRO A 101 -8.39 -19.19 -7.85
N LEU A 102 -7.53 -18.99 -8.85
CA LEU A 102 -7.83 -19.23 -10.26
C LEU A 102 -7.55 -20.68 -10.71
N THR A 103 -6.71 -21.40 -9.99
CA THR A 103 -6.46 -22.84 -10.25
C THR A 103 -7.27 -23.75 -9.34
N ALA A 104 -7.84 -23.21 -8.26
CA ALA A 104 -8.76 -23.91 -7.38
C ALA A 104 -10.23 -23.87 -7.86
N ALA A 105 -10.54 -23.11 -8.92
CA ALA A 105 -11.86 -23.00 -9.56
C ALA A 105 -11.90 -23.76 -10.89
#